data_AF-A0A9C9L644-F1
#
_entry.id   AF-A0A9C9L644-F1
#
_cell.length_a   1.000
_cell.length_b   1.000
_cell.length_c   1.000
_cell.angle_alpha   90.00
_cell.angle_beta   90.00
_cell.angle_gamma   90.00
#
_symmetry.space_group_name_H-M   'P 1'
#
loop_
_entity.id
_entity.type
_entity.pdbx_description
1 polymer ?
#
loop_
_entity_poly.entity_id
_entity_poly.type
_entity_poly.pdbx_seq_one_letter_code
_entity_poly.pdbx_strand_id
1 'polypeptide(L)' 'AVIGFYDLPLDYLNTFTGKVEAVTVEQIRDTWKRRIHPGKMVTVIVGGNAEAGSATP' A
#
# COMPACT_ATOMS: atom_id res chain seq x y z
N ALA A 1 -13.00 0.10 -21.65
CA ALA A 1 -11.58 0.32 -21.31
C ALA A 1 -11.52 0.97 -19.93
N VAL A 2 -10.84 0.36 -18.96
CA VAL A 2 -10.92 0.75 -17.54
C VAL A 2 -10.03 1.97 -17.20
N ILE A 3 -9.06 2.29 -18.06
CA ILE A 3 -8.12 3.42 -17.86
C ILE A 3 -8.84 4.77 -17.94
N GLY A 4 -9.73 4.96 -18.91
CA GLY A 4 -10.54 6.18 -19.02
C GLY A 4 -11.62 6.30 -17.92
N PHE A 5 -11.91 5.22 -17.19
CA PHE A 5 -12.85 5.24 -16.07
C PHE A 5 -12.21 5.79 -14.79
N TYR A 6 -10.91 5.55 -14.59
CA TYR A 6 -10.14 6.08 -13.45
C TYR A 6 -9.39 7.38 -13.77
N ASP A 7 -9.75 8.04 -14.88
CA ASP A 7 -9.12 9.28 -15.36
C ASP A 7 -7.59 9.16 -15.48
N LEU A 8 -7.12 7.98 -15.86
CA LEU A 8 -5.70 7.72 -16.03
C LEU A 8 -5.22 8.24 -17.40
N PRO A 9 -4.01 8.80 -17.47
CA PRO A 9 -3.42 9.25 -18.73
C PRO A 9 -3.42 8.17 -19.81
N LEU A 10 -3.59 8.57 -21.08
CA LEU A 10 -3.60 7.65 -22.21
C LEU A 10 -2.26 6.90 -22.39
N ASP A 11 -1.17 7.44 -21.85
CA ASP A 11 0.17 6.84 -21.86
C ASP A 11 0.48 5.99 -20.62
N TYR A 12 -0.50 5.79 -19.73
CA TYR A 12 -0.29 5.12 -18.44
C TYR A 12 0.30 3.72 -18.62
N LEU A 13 -0.25 2.91 -19.53
CA LEU A 13 0.28 1.56 -19.79
C LEU A 13 1.69 1.56 -20.36
N ASN A 14 2.03 2.56 -21.17
CA ASN A 14 3.34 2.66 -21.79
C ASN A 14 4.41 3.08 -20.78
N THR A 15 4.04 3.92 -19.81
CA THR A 15 4.98 4.48 -18.82
C THR A 15 5.03 3.70 -17.51
N PHE A 16 4.07 2.79 -17.27
CA PHE A 16 3.92 2.09 -16.00
C PHE A 16 5.19 1.31 -15.61
N THR A 17 5.71 0.46 -16.51
CA THR A 17 6.91 -0.34 -16.23
C THR A 17 8.11 0.53 -15.87
N GLY A 18 8.37 1.59 -16.64
CA GLY A 18 9.49 2.51 -16.37
C GLY A 18 9.32 3.26 -15.05
N LYS A 19 8.09 3.61 -14.66
CA LYS A 19 7.80 4.22 -13.36
C LYS A 19 8.05 3.24 -12.19
N VAL A 20 7.76 1.95 -12.38
CA VAL A 20 8.01 0.90 -11.36
C VAL A 20 9.51 0.65 -11.21
N GLU A 21 10.24 0.54 -12.31
CA GLU A 21 11.70 0.33 -12.30
C GLU A 21 12.49 1.50 -11.69
N ALA A 22 11.97 2.72 -11.81
CA ALA A 22 12.59 3.92 -11.25
C ALA A 22 12.43 4.04 -9.71
N VAL A 23 11.68 3.15 -9.05
CA VAL A 23 11.44 3.22 -7.59
C VAL A 23 12.68 2.79 -6.82
N THR A 24 13.14 3.65 -5.91
CA THR A 24 14.31 3.42 -5.05
C THR A 24 13.91 2.97 -3.63
N VAL A 25 14.85 2.35 -2.92
CA VAL A 25 14.65 1.89 -1.54
C VAL A 25 14.43 3.06 -0.59
N GLU A 26 15.09 4.18 -0.83
CA GLU A 26 14.97 5.41 -0.05
C GLU A 26 13.54 5.97 -0.16
N GLN A 27 12.99 6.02 -1.38
CA GLN A 27 11.61 6.44 -1.62
C GLN A 27 10.59 5.50 -0.97
N ILE A 28 10.85 4.19 -0.97
CA ILE A 28 10.01 3.22 -0.27
C ILE A 28 10.02 3.54 1.23
N ARG A 29 11.21 3.63 1.84
CA ARG A 29 11.33 3.92 3.29
C ARG A 29 10.66 5.22 3.70
N ASP A 30 10.84 6.29 2.91
CA ASP A 30 10.17 7.57 3.15
C ASP A 30 8.64 7.46 3.02
N THR A 31 8.15 6.82 1.96
CA THR A 31 6.71 6.69 1.72
C THR A 31 6.04 5.86 2.79
N TRP A 32 6.67 4.78 3.24
CA TRP A 32 6.17 3.95 4.35
C TRP A 32 5.96 4.78 5.62
N LYS A 33 6.94 5.63 6.01
CA LYS A 33 6.81 6.51 7.17
C LYS A 33 5.67 7.52 7.04
N ARG A 34 5.39 8.01 5.83
CA ARG A 34 4.35 9.02 5.58
C ARG A 34 2.94 8.45 5.42
N ARG A 35 2.82 7.23 4.90
CA ARG A 35 1.53 6.65 4.49
C ARG A 35 1.03 5.56 5.42
N ILE A 36 1.94 4.82 6.06
CA ILE A 36 1.58 3.72 6.96
C ILE A 36 1.70 4.23 8.38
N HIS A 37 0.57 4.26 9.08
CA HIS A 37 0.49 4.65 10.48
C HIS A 37 0.06 3.44 11.30
N PRO A 38 0.98 2.74 11.97
CA PRO A 38 0.64 1.53 12.72
C PRO A 38 -0.49 1.72 13.74
N GLY A 39 -0.52 2.87 14.42
CA GLY A 39 -1.57 3.22 15.36
C GLY A 39 -2.94 3.49 14.75
N LYS A 40 -3.08 3.49 13.42
CA LYS A 40 -4.36 3.64 12.70
C LYS A 40 -4.74 2.39 11.91
N MET A 41 -3.99 1.29 12.04
CA MET A 41 -4.29 0.03 11.36
C MET A 41 -5.41 -0.71 12.11
N VAL A 42 -6.42 -1.17 11.38
CA VAL A 42 -7.54 -1.95 11.92
C VAL A 42 -7.38 -3.40 11.48
N THR A 43 -7.31 -4.31 12.43
CA THR A 43 -7.25 -5.75 12.19
C THR A 43 -8.59 -6.36 12.58
N VAL A 44 -9.25 -7.03 11.64
CA VAL A 44 -10.52 -7.74 11.87
C VAL A 44 -10.27 -9.24 11.79
N ILE A 45 -10.56 -9.95 12.87
CA ILE A 45 -10.45 -11.41 12.95
C ILE A 45 -11.87 -11.97 13.11
N VAL A 46 -12.25 -12.92 12.25
CA VAL A 46 -13.58 -13.55 12.28
C VAL A 46 -13.40 -15.05 12.55
N GLY A 47 -13.92 -15.51 13.69
CA GLY A 47 -13.87 -16.92 14.11
C GLY A 47 -12.52 -17.33 14.72
N GLY A 48 -12.51 -17.54 16.03
CA GLY A 48 -11.34 -17.99 16.81
C GLY A 48 -11.46 -17.48 18.24
N ASN A 49 -11.31 -18.37 19.24
CA ASN A 49 -11.33 -18.01 20.65
C ASN A 49 -10.16 -17.04 20.88
N ALA A 50 -10.47 -15.75 21.00
CA ALA A 50 -9.46 -14.71 21.14
C ALA A 50 -8.85 -14.84 22.54
N GLU A 51 -7.77 -15.62 22.67
CA GLU A 51 -6.79 -15.32 23.71
C GLU A 51 -6.21 -13.95 23.38
N ALA A 52 -6.78 -12.95 24.04
CA ALA A 52 -6.37 -11.57 23.96
C ALA A 52 -4.93 -11.46 24.49
N GLY A 53 -4.01 -11.07 23.61
CA GLY A 53 -2.75 -10.44 24.01
C GLY A 53 -1.49 -11.26 23.79
N SER A 54 -0.87 -11.07 22.61
CA SER A 54 0.59 -11.04 22.49
C SER A 54 1.01 -10.26 21.26
N ALA A 55 0.55 -9.02 21.17
CA ALA A 55 1.25 -7.97 20.42
C ALA A 55 1.88 -7.02 21.44
N THR A 56 2.99 -7.46 22.04
CA THR A 56 3.99 -6.58 22.69
C THR A 56 4.88 -5.99 21.58
N PRO A 57 5.43 -4.77 21.77
CA PRO A 57 5.96 -3.90 20.71
C PRO A 57 7.20 -4.43 19.99
#